data_AF-A0A947R5B9-F1
#
_entry.id   AF-A0A947R5B9-F1
#
_cell.length_a   1.000
_cell.length_b   1.000
_cell.length_c   1.000
_cell.angle_alpha   90.00
_cell.angle_beta   90.00
_cell.angle_gamma   90.00
#
_symmetry.space_group_name_H-M   'P 1'
#
loop_
_entity.id
_entity.type
_entity.pdbx_description
1 polymer ?
#
loop_
_entity_poly.entity_id
_entity_poly.type
_entity_poly.pdbx_seq_one_letter_code
_entity_poly.pdbx_strand_id
1 'polypeptide(L)'
;MKKIYVKMIMVLAGLMITGNIYANDTVQIHGFMSQGYLKSDGNNYLAESKDGSFQFNEMGLNFKMQATDKLQIGMQFFARDMGPIGNDEIVLDWAFADYKFKDYLGLRAGKIKSPIGFYHETRDVDILRTSILLPSAVYDENLRDSANAIHGVGIYGDVTTDFLGNFTYQALVGTQNISTDGGTAKYISQTLFDIQHVGLDSILAYSLQWVDPSSHLRIGGTCFFTEIEADGVTQNKKKWDGISGGLFEVPEGTAMDNRTRNIEEYIGSIEFTWNDLLVAYEYKVLKTTGIFNIYFPEFTITSLAPLDILGYYGLVSYRFLPFFEAGIYYGEFFVDANDRDGSKREVDYLSWQKDFAVSLKFDINDNWIIKLETHYFDGAANLNLELNPGTNAKYWWLYAAKVSYVF
;
A
#
# COMPACT_ATOMS: atom_id res chain seq x y z
N MET A 1 22.76 3.84 -15.92
CA MET A 1 22.16 2.67 -16.63
C MET A 1 23.08 1.44 -16.63
N LYS A 2 24.14 1.31 -17.45
CA LYS A 2 24.97 0.07 -17.51
C LYS A 2 25.59 -0.43 -16.19
N LYS A 3 25.91 0.45 -15.23
CA LYS A 3 26.55 0.04 -13.96
C LYS A 3 25.58 -0.58 -12.93
N ILE A 4 24.28 -0.31 -13.03
CA ILE A 4 23.26 -0.84 -12.10
C ILE A 4 22.90 -2.28 -12.49
N TYR A 5 22.70 -2.55 -13.79
CA TYR A 5 22.47 -3.91 -14.30
C TYR A 5 23.60 -4.88 -13.93
N VAL A 6 24.86 -4.42 -13.94
CA VAL A 6 26.01 -5.26 -13.54
C VAL A 6 26.01 -5.56 -12.04
N LYS A 7 25.59 -4.63 -11.18
CA LYS A 7 25.45 -4.89 -9.74
C LYS A 7 24.29 -5.85 -9.46
N MET A 8 23.15 -5.68 -10.14
CA MET A 8 21.98 -6.53 -10.00
C MET A 8 22.24 -7.97 -10.48
N ILE A 9 22.93 -8.12 -11.62
CA ILE A 9 23.38 -9.43 -12.11
C ILE A 9 24.40 -10.06 -11.14
N MET A 10 25.28 -9.28 -10.51
CA MET A 10 26.23 -9.83 -9.52
C MET A 10 25.57 -10.22 -8.19
N VAL A 11 24.51 -9.53 -7.75
CA VAL A 11 23.71 -9.93 -6.58
C VAL A 11 22.91 -11.19 -6.89
N LEU A 12 22.25 -11.25 -8.06
CA LEU A 12 21.57 -12.45 -8.54
C LEU A 12 22.53 -13.64 -8.71
N ALA A 13 23.73 -13.41 -9.27
CA ALA A 13 24.75 -14.45 -9.39
C ALA A 13 25.33 -14.86 -8.03
N GLY A 14 25.45 -13.94 -7.08
CA GLY A 14 25.86 -14.24 -5.70
C GLY A 14 24.85 -15.11 -4.95
N LEU A 15 23.55 -14.80 -5.10
CA LEU A 15 22.46 -15.58 -4.51
C LEU A 15 22.28 -16.95 -5.20
N MET A 16 22.58 -17.06 -6.49
CA MET A 16 22.60 -18.34 -7.22
C MET A 16 23.76 -19.27 -6.79
N ILE A 17 24.80 -18.76 -6.13
CA ILE A 17 25.97 -19.56 -5.71
C ILE A 17 25.86 -20.05 -4.25
N THR A 18 25.01 -19.44 -3.43
CA THR A 18 24.78 -19.90 -2.04
C THR A 18 23.50 -20.72 -1.94
N GLY A 19 23.47 -21.85 -2.64
CA GLY A 19 22.59 -22.95 -2.26
C GLY A 19 22.89 -23.34 -0.82
N ASN A 20 21.87 -23.22 0.04
CA ASN A 20 21.90 -23.36 1.51
C ASN A 20 22.43 -22.12 2.24
N ILE A 21 21.58 -21.11 2.39
CA ILE A 21 21.71 -20.20 3.52
C ILE A 21 21.56 -21.05 4.78
N TYR A 22 22.59 -21.11 5.61
CA TYR A 22 22.62 -21.86 6.86
C TYR A 22 21.52 -21.38 7.80
N ALA A 23 20.37 -22.05 7.74
CA ALA A 23 19.30 -21.95 8.69
C ALA A 23 19.27 -23.27 9.49
N ASN A 24 19.46 -23.20 10.80
CA ASN A 24 19.05 -24.29 11.68
C ASN A 24 17.59 -24.03 12.10
N ASP A 25 16.96 -24.94 12.84
CA ASP A 25 15.57 -24.74 13.30
C ASP A 25 15.36 -23.44 14.10
N THR A 26 16.44 -22.84 14.61
CA THR A 26 16.43 -21.61 15.40
C THR A 26 16.42 -20.35 14.55
N VAL A 27 17.10 -20.31 13.40
CA VAL A 27 17.22 -19.11 12.54
C VAL A 27 16.87 -19.47 11.10
N GLN A 28 15.87 -18.80 10.54
CA GLN A 28 15.41 -18.97 9.17
C GLN A 28 15.66 -17.69 8.37
N ILE A 29 16.07 -17.86 7.12
CA ILE A 29 16.30 -16.77 6.18
C ILE A 29 15.50 -17.08 4.92
N HIS A 30 14.66 -16.13 4.53
CA HIS A 30 13.84 -16.23 3.32
C HIS A 30 13.98 -14.94 2.52
N GLY A 31 13.70 -14.98 1.24
CA GLY A 31 13.72 -13.76 0.45
C GLY A 31 12.98 -13.88 -0.85
N PHE A 32 12.80 -12.73 -1.48
CA PHE A 32 12.27 -12.65 -2.83
C PHE A 32 12.93 -11.51 -3.60
N MET A 33 12.94 -11.65 -4.91
CA MET A 33 13.34 -10.62 -5.84
C MET A 33 12.42 -10.66 -7.04
N SER A 34 11.97 -9.50 -7.49
CA SER A 34 11.08 -9.38 -8.62
C SER A 34 11.49 -8.25 -9.55
N GLN A 35 11.39 -8.51 -10.85
CA GLN A 35 11.59 -7.52 -11.90
C GLN A 35 10.32 -7.44 -12.73
N GLY A 36 9.77 -6.23 -12.81
CA GLY A 36 8.58 -5.93 -13.58
C GLY A 36 8.83 -4.99 -14.76
N TYR A 37 7.80 -4.88 -15.60
CA TYR A 37 7.71 -3.95 -16.71
C TYR A 37 6.29 -3.38 -16.73
N LEU A 38 6.18 -2.06 -16.92
CA LEU A 38 4.92 -1.34 -17.02
C LEU A 38 4.84 -0.63 -18.37
N LYS A 39 3.72 -0.76 -19.06
CA LYS A 39 3.39 -0.01 -20.27
C LYS A 39 1.95 0.50 -20.18
N SER A 40 1.73 1.76 -20.44
CA SER A 40 0.38 2.33 -20.47
C SER A 40 0.13 3.11 -21.77
N ASP A 41 -1.14 3.35 -22.05
CA ASP A 41 -1.57 4.39 -22.96
C ASP A 41 -2.19 5.56 -22.17
N GLY A 42 -2.29 6.74 -22.79
CA GLY A 42 -2.90 7.92 -22.16
C GLY A 42 -2.05 8.56 -21.05
N ASN A 43 -1.87 7.87 -19.92
CA ASN A 43 -1.31 8.36 -18.67
C ASN A 43 -0.14 7.49 -18.18
N ASN A 44 0.85 8.10 -17.55
CA ASN A 44 1.86 7.40 -16.77
C ASN A 44 1.25 6.91 -15.44
N TYR A 45 1.58 5.68 -15.05
CA TYR A 45 1.15 5.07 -13.79
C TYR A 45 2.33 4.37 -13.11
N LEU A 46 2.59 4.74 -11.85
CA LEU A 46 3.70 4.30 -10.96
C LEU A 46 5.13 4.60 -11.47
N ALA A 47 5.33 4.74 -12.77
CA ALA A 47 6.57 5.14 -13.42
C ALA A 47 6.26 5.88 -14.75
N GLU A 48 7.28 6.25 -15.51
CA GLU A 48 7.14 6.74 -16.90
C GLU A 48 6.69 5.62 -17.87
N SER A 49 5.51 5.02 -17.59
CA SER A 49 5.02 3.82 -18.26
C SER A 49 4.45 4.06 -19.65
N LYS A 50 4.18 5.30 -20.08
CA LYS A 50 3.77 5.58 -21.46
C LYS A 50 4.82 5.22 -22.48
N ASP A 51 6.11 5.31 -22.13
CA ASP A 51 7.21 4.89 -23.00
C ASP A 51 7.59 3.42 -22.77
N GLY A 52 7.09 2.82 -21.69
CA GLY A 52 7.48 1.51 -21.21
C GLY A 52 8.61 1.64 -20.20
N SER A 53 8.44 1.10 -18.99
CA SER A 53 9.41 1.26 -17.90
C SER A 53 9.70 -0.06 -17.19
N PHE A 54 10.98 -0.27 -16.88
CA PHE A 54 11.48 -1.34 -16.00
C PHE A 54 11.70 -0.87 -14.55
N GLN A 55 11.37 0.38 -14.23
CA GLN A 55 11.42 0.93 -12.88
C GLN A 55 10.21 0.44 -12.07
N PHE A 56 10.17 -0.88 -11.92
CA PHE A 56 9.13 -1.62 -11.21
C PHE A 56 9.76 -2.92 -10.70
N ASN A 57 10.62 -2.80 -9.70
CA ASN A 57 11.33 -3.93 -9.11
C ASN A 57 11.21 -3.90 -7.58
N GLU A 58 11.21 -5.06 -6.94
CA GLU A 58 11.10 -5.20 -5.49
C GLU A 58 11.96 -6.36 -5.00
N MET A 59 12.62 -6.18 -3.86
CA MET A 59 13.46 -7.19 -3.22
C MET A 59 13.21 -7.19 -1.71
N GLY A 60 13.08 -8.37 -1.13
CA GLY A 60 12.91 -8.56 0.31
C GLY A 60 13.84 -9.62 0.85
N LEU A 61 14.46 -9.37 2.01
CA LEU A 61 15.25 -10.33 2.76
C LEU A 61 14.75 -10.40 4.20
N ASN A 62 14.26 -11.57 4.58
CA ASN A 62 13.61 -11.87 5.83
C ASN A 62 14.52 -12.70 6.73
N PHE A 63 14.59 -12.32 7.99
CA PHE A 63 15.25 -13.07 9.04
C PHE A 63 14.23 -13.36 10.13
N LYS A 64 14.18 -14.62 10.58
CA LYS A 64 13.31 -15.07 11.66
C LYS A 64 14.11 -15.92 12.62
N MET A 65 13.98 -15.66 13.91
CA MET A 65 14.66 -16.41 14.96
C MET A 65 13.69 -16.84 16.05
N GLN A 66 13.62 -18.14 16.33
CA GLN A 66 12.92 -18.69 17.48
C GLN A 66 13.85 -18.69 18.69
N ALA A 67 13.87 -17.59 19.46
CA ALA A 67 14.80 -17.41 20.57
C ALA A 67 14.48 -18.31 21.77
N THR A 68 13.19 -18.60 22.00
CA THR A 68 12.68 -19.59 22.97
C THR A 68 11.37 -20.18 22.44
N ASP A 69 10.77 -21.16 23.08
CA ASP A 69 9.45 -21.71 22.68
C ASP A 69 8.31 -20.68 22.62
N LYS A 70 8.48 -19.50 23.23
CA LYS A 70 7.47 -18.43 23.30
C LYS A 70 7.91 -17.10 22.71
N LEU A 71 9.19 -16.94 22.37
CA LEU A 71 9.76 -15.68 21.90
C LEU A 71 10.31 -15.88 20.49
N GLN A 72 9.73 -15.14 19.55
CA GLN A 72 10.20 -15.04 18.18
C GLN A 72 10.67 -13.62 17.90
N ILE A 73 11.76 -13.49 17.17
CA ILE A 73 12.26 -12.20 16.67
C ILE A 73 12.26 -12.30 15.16
N GLY A 74 11.81 -11.27 14.47
CA GLY A 74 11.93 -11.21 13.02
C GLY A 74 12.20 -9.81 12.52
N MET A 75 12.79 -9.74 11.33
CA MET A 75 12.99 -8.50 10.60
C MET A 75 13.03 -8.73 9.10
N GLN A 76 12.66 -7.71 8.33
CA GLN A 76 12.79 -7.66 6.87
C GLN A 76 13.55 -6.41 6.45
N PHE A 77 14.53 -6.61 5.57
CA PHE A 77 15.05 -5.54 4.73
C PHE A 77 14.33 -5.57 3.39
N PHE A 78 13.95 -4.41 2.89
CA PHE A 78 13.22 -4.27 1.64
C PHE A 78 13.81 -3.15 0.78
N ALA A 79 13.81 -3.34 -0.53
CA ALA A 79 14.17 -2.32 -1.51
C ALA A 79 13.20 -2.39 -2.69
N ARG A 80 12.89 -1.24 -3.28
CA ARG A 80 12.08 -1.17 -4.49
C ARG A 80 12.48 0.00 -5.37
N ASP A 81 12.24 -0.14 -6.67
CA ASP A 81 12.18 0.96 -7.63
C ASP A 81 10.78 1.00 -8.24
N MET A 82 10.12 2.14 -8.11
CA MET A 82 8.80 2.40 -8.65
C MET A 82 8.78 3.83 -9.18
N GLY A 83 9.43 4.03 -10.34
CA GLY A 83 9.59 5.32 -10.98
C GLY A 83 10.30 6.34 -10.07
N PRO A 84 9.60 7.36 -9.54
CA PRO A 84 10.20 8.35 -8.64
C PRO A 84 10.34 7.86 -7.18
N ILE A 85 9.78 6.69 -6.83
CA ILE A 85 9.70 6.20 -5.44
C ILE A 85 10.71 5.07 -5.20
N GLY A 86 11.38 5.11 -4.05
CA GLY A 86 12.28 4.06 -3.56
C GLY A 86 13.68 4.10 -4.16
N ASN A 87 13.83 4.14 -5.49
CA ASN A 87 15.12 4.19 -6.19
C ASN A 87 16.14 3.14 -5.68
N ASP A 88 15.69 1.91 -5.41
CA ASP A 88 16.47 0.80 -4.84
C ASP A 88 17.09 1.08 -3.45
N GLU A 89 16.57 2.06 -2.70
CA GLU A 89 16.97 2.29 -1.32
C GLU A 89 16.60 1.10 -0.43
N ILE A 90 17.56 0.62 0.35
CA ILE A 90 17.34 -0.46 1.31
C ILE A 90 16.81 0.12 2.62
N VAL A 91 15.61 -0.29 2.99
CA VAL A 91 14.96 0.13 4.23
C VAL A 91 14.71 -1.06 5.16
N LEU A 92 14.65 -0.79 6.46
CA LEU A 92 14.10 -1.74 7.43
C LEU A 92 12.58 -1.69 7.33
N ASP A 93 11.96 -2.71 6.76
CA ASP A 93 10.53 -2.70 6.43
C ASP A 93 9.67 -3.04 7.65
N TRP A 94 10.03 -4.10 8.36
CA TRP A 94 9.51 -4.44 9.68
C TRP A 94 10.60 -5.11 10.52
N ALA A 95 10.49 -4.99 11.85
CA ALA A 95 11.40 -5.58 12.81
C ALA A 95 10.77 -5.60 14.19
N PHE A 96 10.43 -6.77 14.71
CA PHE A 96 9.74 -6.88 16.00
C PHE A 96 10.12 -8.14 16.76
N ALA A 97 9.86 -8.08 18.06
CA ALA A 97 9.82 -9.23 18.95
C ALA A 97 8.36 -9.60 19.22
N ASP A 98 8.07 -10.90 19.19
CA ASP A 98 6.76 -11.50 19.44
C ASP A 98 6.87 -12.47 20.61
N TYR A 99 6.13 -12.19 21.68
CA TYR A 99 6.04 -13.06 22.84
C TYR A 99 4.63 -13.65 22.97
N LYS A 100 4.52 -14.95 22.78
CA LYS A 100 3.26 -15.69 22.87
C LYS A 100 3.06 -16.26 24.29
N PHE A 101 2.15 -15.67 25.06
CA PHE A 101 1.81 -16.20 26.40
C PHE A 101 0.95 -17.46 26.29
N LYS A 102 -0.06 -17.38 25.43
CA LYS A 102 -1.07 -18.39 25.11
C LYS A 102 -1.54 -18.19 23.66
N ASP A 103 -2.31 -19.14 23.14
CA ASP A 103 -2.90 -19.01 21.79
C ASP A 103 -3.82 -17.79 21.68
N TYR A 104 -4.57 -17.48 22.73
CA TYR A 104 -5.49 -16.34 22.78
C TYR A 104 -4.83 -15.02 23.21
N LEU A 105 -3.53 -15.00 23.53
CA LEU A 105 -2.83 -13.80 23.98
C LEU A 105 -1.32 -13.83 23.69
N GLY A 106 -0.92 -12.98 22.76
CA GLY A 106 0.47 -12.62 22.46
C GLY A 106 0.69 -11.11 22.55
N LEU A 107 1.96 -10.72 22.66
CA LEU A 107 2.42 -9.32 22.65
C LEU A 107 3.49 -9.16 21.56
N ARG A 108 3.37 -8.11 20.76
CA ARG A 108 4.40 -7.68 19.79
C ARG A 108 4.94 -6.31 20.16
N ALA A 109 6.22 -6.09 19.95
CA ALA A 109 6.87 -4.79 20.12
C ALA A 109 7.96 -4.57 19.06
N GLY A 110 7.97 -3.39 18.45
CA GLY A 110 8.93 -3.00 17.41
C GLY A 110 8.28 -2.24 16.25
N LYS A 111 8.83 -2.41 15.05
CA LYS A 111 8.23 -1.98 13.78
C LYS A 111 7.35 -3.11 13.24
N ILE A 112 6.04 -2.97 13.40
CA ILE A 112 5.04 -4.03 13.15
C ILE A 112 4.19 -3.62 11.94
N LYS A 113 3.96 -4.53 10.98
CA LYS A 113 3.07 -4.27 9.83
C LYS A 113 1.67 -3.86 10.32
N SER A 114 1.07 -2.90 9.63
CA SER A 114 -0.28 -2.44 9.98
C SER A 114 -1.35 -3.45 9.50
N PRO A 115 -2.36 -3.79 10.30
CA PRO A 115 -3.38 -4.79 9.93
C PRO A 115 -4.50 -4.17 9.09
N ILE A 116 -4.14 -3.48 7.99
CA ILE A 116 -5.08 -2.77 7.10
C ILE A 116 -5.67 -3.75 6.08
N GLY A 117 -6.96 -4.10 6.23
CA GLY A 117 -7.62 -5.07 5.36
C GLY A 117 -6.99 -6.47 5.43
N PHE A 118 -7.34 -7.34 4.49
CA PHE A 118 -6.85 -8.73 4.46
C PHE A 118 -5.48 -8.91 3.83
N TYR A 119 -5.05 -8.02 2.95
CA TYR A 119 -3.89 -8.26 2.09
C TYR A 119 -2.68 -7.39 2.42
N HIS A 120 -2.80 -6.39 3.31
CA HIS A 120 -1.69 -5.45 3.54
C HIS A 120 -0.46 -6.08 4.18
N GLU A 121 -0.62 -6.92 5.22
CA GLU A 121 0.51 -7.58 5.88
C GLU A 121 1.30 -8.52 4.95
N THR A 122 0.67 -8.98 3.87
CA THR A 122 1.27 -9.90 2.87
C THR A 122 1.52 -9.23 1.51
N ARG A 123 1.22 -7.94 1.37
CA ARG A 123 1.19 -7.20 0.10
C ARG A 123 2.51 -7.23 -0.66
N ASP A 124 3.63 -7.20 0.07
CA ASP A 124 4.98 -7.19 -0.52
C ASP A 124 5.39 -8.55 -1.10
N VAL A 125 4.72 -9.62 -0.67
CA VAL A 125 5.04 -10.99 -1.06
C VAL A 125 4.22 -11.36 -2.29
N ASP A 126 4.74 -10.97 -3.45
CA ASP A 126 4.06 -11.10 -4.75
C ASP A 126 3.51 -12.53 -5.03
N ILE A 127 4.23 -13.59 -4.62
CA ILE A 127 3.82 -15.00 -4.80
C ILE A 127 2.44 -15.33 -4.18
N LEU A 128 2.04 -14.64 -3.11
CA LEU A 128 0.83 -14.97 -2.34
C LEU A 128 -0.47 -14.51 -3.01
N ARG A 129 -0.38 -13.85 -4.17
CA ARG A 129 -1.51 -13.28 -4.89
C ARG A 129 -1.40 -13.50 -6.40
N THR A 130 -2.55 -13.54 -7.07
CA THR A 130 -2.59 -13.71 -8.54
C THR A 130 -2.34 -12.41 -9.27
N SER A 131 -2.85 -11.29 -8.75
CA SER A 131 -2.60 -9.98 -9.32
C SER A 131 -1.16 -9.49 -9.12
N ILE A 132 -0.66 -8.65 -10.02
CA ILE A 132 0.62 -7.93 -9.87
C ILE A 132 0.40 -6.68 -9.01
N LEU A 133 -0.72 -5.99 -9.16
CA LEU A 133 -1.16 -4.89 -8.31
C LEU A 133 -2.38 -5.31 -7.49
N LEU A 134 -2.40 -4.96 -6.21
CA LEU A 134 -3.64 -5.08 -5.44
C LEU A 134 -4.63 -4.02 -5.91
N PRO A 135 -5.94 -4.23 -5.74
CA PRO A 135 -6.95 -3.27 -6.15
C PRO A 135 -6.71 -1.89 -5.53
N SER A 136 -6.37 -0.91 -6.36
CA SER A 136 -5.90 0.42 -5.90
C SER A 136 -6.96 1.19 -5.10
N ALA A 137 -8.24 0.82 -5.22
CA ALA A 137 -9.33 1.42 -4.46
C ALA A 137 -9.15 1.25 -2.94
N VAL A 138 -8.60 0.12 -2.51
CA VAL A 138 -8.29 -0.15 -1.09
C VAL A 138 -6.79 -0.01 -0.85
N TYR A 139 -5.97 -0.58 -1.73
CA TYR A 139 -4.51 -0.66 -1.60
C TYR A 139 -3.79 0.25 -2.60
N ASP A 140 -3.84 1.57 -2.40
CA ASP A 140 -3.08 2.49 -3.25
C ASP A 140 -1.57 2.28 -3.05
N GLU A 141 -0.80 2.16 -4.14
CA GLU A 141 0.66 2.05 -4.10
C GLU A 141 1.34 3.37 -3.76
N ASN A 142 0.70 4.51 -4.11
CA ASN A 142 1.20 5.83 -3.75
C ASN A 142 1.18 6.05 -2.23
N LEU A 143 0.26 5.41 -1.51
CA LEU A 143 0.07 5.56 -0.05
C LEU A 143 0.63 4.37 0.75
N ARG A 144 1.38 3.48 0.10
CA ARG A 144 1.84 2.22 0.73
C ARG A 144 2.78 2.46 1.90
N ASP A 145 3.62 3.49 1.83
CA ASP A 145 4.57 3.84 2.90
C ASP A 145 3.90 4.37 4.15
N SER A 146 2.80 5.12 4.06
CA SER A 146 2.01 5.52 5.25
C SER A 146 1.19 4.38 5.84
N ALA A 147 0.78 3.40 5.05
CA ALA A 147 0.09 2.23 5.56
C ALA A 147 1.06 1.17 6.13
N ASN A 148 2.36 1.24 5.81
CA ASN A 148 3.30 0.12 5.94
C ASN A 148 3.39 -0.51 7.35
N ALA A 149 4.03 0.19 8.29
CA ALA A 149 4.35 -0.37 9.60
C ALA A 149 4.37 0.67 10.71
N ILE A 150 3.89 0.26 11.88
CA ILE A 150 3.73 1.04 13.10
C ILE A 150 4.92 0.74 14.02
N HIS A 151 5.62 1.79 14.47
CA HIS A 151 6.58 1.70 15.57
C HIS A 151 5.82 1.73 16.89
N GLY A 152 5.72 0.59 17.56
CA GLY A 152 4.97 0.53 18.80
C GLY A 152 4.84 -0.86 19.38
N VAL A 153 3.69 -1.07 20.01
CA VAL A 153 3.35 -2.30 20.70
C VAL A 153 1.95 -2.75 20.31
N GLY A 154 1.69 -4.03 20.47
CA GLY A 154 0.33 -4.51 20.30
C GLY A 154 0.09 -5.88 20.87
N ILE A 155 -1.18 -6.19 21.02
CA ILE A 155 -1.67 -7.48 21.48
C ILE A 155 -2.41 -8.17 20.35
N TYR A 156 -2.39 -9.49 20.37
CA TYR A 156 -3.13 -10.30 19.42
C TYR A 156 -3.50 -11.65 20.03
N GLY A 157 -4.39 -12.39 19.38
CA GLY A 157 -4.68 -13.75 19.78
C GLY A 157 -5.74 -14.43 18.94
N ASP A 158 -5.77 -15.75 19.07
CA ASP A 158 -6.73 -16.63 18.42
C ASP A 158 -7.67 -17.25 19.47
N VAL A 159 -8.97 -17.06 19.28
CA VAL A 159 -10.02 -17.65 20.11
C VAL A 159 -10.79 -18.63 19.23
N THR A 160 -10.50 -19.92 19.41
CA THR A 160 -11.21 -20.99 18.69
C THR A 160 -12.37 -21.50 19.53
N THR A 161 -13.52 -21.66 18.91
CA THR A 161 -14.72 -22.23 19.51
C THR A 161 -15.29 -23.33 18.63
N ASP A 162 -15.84 -24.38 19.25
CA ASP A 162 -16.34 -25.55 18.49
C ASP A 162 -17.55 -25.22 17.60
N PHE A 163 -18.38 -24.24 18.00
CA PHE A 163 -19.62 -23.91 17.31
C PHE A 163 -19.55 -22.62 16.49
N LEU A 164 -18.82 -21.60 16.97
CA LEU A 164 -18.77 -20.30 16.31
C LEU A 164 -17.53 -20.13 15.44
N GLY A 165 -16.63 -21.11 15.34
CA GLY A 165 -15.41 -20.99 14.52
C GLY A 165 -14.26 -20.29 15.24
N ASN A 166 -13.33 -19.75 14.45
CA ASN A 166 -12.11 -19.12 14.92
C ASN A 166 -12.20 -17.59 14.81
N PHE A 167 -11.83 -16.90 15.88
CA PHE A 167 -11.70 -15.45 15.91
C PHE A 167 -10.24 -15.08 16.12
N THR A 168 -9.69 -14.29 15.20
CA THR A 168 -8.36 -13.70 15.34
C THR A 168 -8.52 -12.21 15.56
N TYR A 169 -7.88 -11.67 16.59
CA TYR A 169 -7.89 -10.24 16.86
C TYR A 169 -6.48 -9.68 16.98
N GLN A 170 -6.33 -8.40 16.65
CA GLN A 170 -5.11 -7.64 16.83
C GLN A 170 -5.44 -6.20 17.20
N ALA A 171 -4.68 -5.64 18.14
CA ALA A 171 -4.71 -4.23 18.49
C ALA A 171 -3.27 -3.70 18.58
N LEU A 172 -2.96 -2.64 17.84
CA LEU A 172 -1.66 -1.99 17.83
C LEU A 172 -1.80 -0.52 18.24
N VAL A 173 -0.82 -0.02 18.99
CA VAL A 173 -0.65 1.40 19.29
C VAL A 173 0.80 1.80 19.04
N GLY A 174 1.00 2.96 18.42
CA GLY A 174 2.34 3.45 18.12
C GLY A 174 2.36 4.70 17.27
N THR A 175 3.47 4.91 16.58
CA THR A 175 3.70 6.06 15.70
C THR A 175 4.33 5.61 14.39
N GLN A 176 4.41 6.50 13.41
CA GLN A 176 5.09 6.21 12.14
C GLN A 176 5.68 7.49 11.55
N ASN A 177 6.94 7.40 11.13
CA ASN A 177 7.59 8.48 10.39
C ASN A 177 7.46 8.17 8.89
N ILE A 178 7.02 9.15 8.12
CA ILE A 178 6.92 9.06 6.66
C ILE A 178 8.12 9.79 6.07
N SER A 179 8.83 9.15 5.14
CA SER A 179 9.95 9.79 4.45
C SER A 179 9.43 10.88 3.53
N THR A 180 10.07 12.05 3.50
CA THR A 180 9.73 13.15 2.59
C THR A 180 9.93 12.77 1.12
N ASP A 181 10.82 11.82 0.85
CA ASP A 181 11.05 11.24 -0.49
C ASP A 181 10.14 10.03 -0.78
N GLY A 182 9.27 9.66 0.18
CA GLY A 182 8.32 8.56 0.11
C GLY A 182 7.14 8.83 -0.83
N GLY A 183 6.36 7.78 -1.10
CA GLY A 183 5.19 7.86 -1.97
C GLY A 183 4.11 8.78 -1.39
N THR A 184 3.78 8.60 -0.12
CA THR A 184 2.75 9.40 0.56
C THR A 184 3.13 10.87 0.61
N ALA A 185 4.38 11.19 0.95
CA ALA A 185 4.84 12.58 0.99
C ALA A 185 4.77 13.24 -0.39
N LYS A 186 5.21 12.54 -1.45
CA LYS A 186 5.09 13.04 -2.83
C LYS A 186 3.64 13.19 -3.29
N TYR A 187 2.75 12.28 -2.88
CA TYR A 187 1.33 12.37 -3.21
C TYR A 187 0.64 13.57 -2.54
N ILE A 188 0.95 13.81 -1.26
CA ILE A 188 0.45 14.97 -0.50
C ILE A 188 1.06 16.27 -1.04
N SER A 189 2.35 16.28 -1.38
CA SER A 189 3.04 17.49 -1.86
C SER A 189 2.49 17.99 -3.20
N GLN A 190 2.02 17.08 -4.06
CA GLN A 190 1.41 17.40 -5.35
C GLN A 190 0.15 18.24 -5.27
N THR A 191 -0.58 18.14 -4.16
CA THR A 191 -1.87 18.82 -3.96
C THR A 191 -1.76 20.05 -3.06
N LEU A 192 -0.67 20.20 -2.29
CA LEU A 192 -0.62 21.13 -1.16
C LEU A 192 0.64 22.04 -1.17
N PHE A 193 1.83 21.51 -0.90
CA PHE A 193 3.09 22.29 -0.77
C PHE A 193 4.31 21.35 -0.73
N ASP A 194 5.53 21.88 -0.83
CA ASP A 194 6.75 21.07 -0.64
C ASP A 194 6.85 20.60 0.81
N ILE A 195 6.73 19.30 1.05
CA ILE A 195 6.69 18.74 2.39
C ILE A 195 8.12 18.65 2.93
N GLN A 196 8.38 19.34 4.03
CA GLN A 196 9.64 19.28 4.75
C GLN A 196 9.61 18.21 5.86
N HIS A 197 8.44 17.99 6.47
CA HIS A 197 8.23 16.92 7.43
C HIS A 197 6.81 16.37 7.34
N VAL A 198 6.66 15.06 7.55
CA VAL A 198 5.36 14.40 7.68
C VAL A 198 5.47 13.21 8.63
N GLY A 199 4.56 13.14 9.60
CA GLY A 199 4.53 12.10 10.62
C GLY A 199 3.12 11.71 11.03
N LEU A 200 3.00 10.46 11.50
CA LEU A 200 1.83 9.93 12.18
C LEU A 200 2.15 9.82 13.67
N ASP A 201 1.72 10.80 14.46
CA ASP A 201 2.15 10.97 15.85
C ASP A 201 1.42 10.06 16.83
N SER A 202 0.25 9.55 16.44
CA SER A 202 -0.52 8.60 17.22
C SER A 202 -1.29 7.71 16.27
N ILE A 203 -1.08 6.40 16.37
CA ILE A 203 -1.77 5.39 15.60
C ILE A 203 -2.44 4.43 16.58
N LEU A 204 -3.71 4.14 16.34
CA LEU A 204 -4.44 3.06 16.97
C LEU A 204 -5.08 2.20 15.89
N ALA A 205 -4.66 0.95 15.77
CA ALA A 205 -5.15 0.03 14.76
C ALA A 205 -5.77 -1.20 15.41
N TYR A 206 -6.97 -1.58 14.96
CA TYR A 206 -7.68 -2.76 15.39
C TYR A 206 -8.06 -3.61 14.19
N SER A 207 -7.88 -4.91 14.27
CA SER A 207 -8.40 -5.87 13.31
C SER A 207 -9.08 -7.01 14.05
N LEU A 208 -10.26 -7.39 13.56
CA LEU A 208 -10.98 -8.57 14.01
C LEU A 208 -11.34 -9.39 12.78
N GLN A 209 -11.03 -10.68 12.81
CA GLN A 209 -11.34 -11.62 11.77
C GLN A 209 -12.08 -12.80 12.37
N TRP A 210 -13.05 -13.30 11.62
CA TRP A 210 -13.82 -14.48 11.92
C TRP A 210 -13.72 -15.44 10.75
N VAL A 211 -13.39 -16.70 11.04
CA VAL A 211 -13.35 -17.79 10.07
C VAL A 211 -14.38 -18.83 10.46
N ASP A 212 -15.30 -19.08 9.54
CA ASP A 212 -16.33 -20.10 9.72
C ASP A 212 -15.70 -21.51 9.74
N PRO A 213 -16.12 -22.40 10.65
CA PRO A 213 -15.51 -23.72 10.80
C PRO A 213 -15.85 -24.69 9.66
N SER A 214 -16.80 -24.36 8.79
CA SER A 214 -17.40 -25.31 7.84
C SER A 214 -17.48 -24.83 6.38
N SER A 215 -17.43 -23.52 6.15
CA SER A 215 -17.79 -22.89 4.87
C SER A 215 -16.65 -22.14 4.20
N HIS A 216 -15.44 -22.21 4.76
CA HIS A 216 -14.25 -21.54 4.21
C HIS A 216 -14.45 -20.03 3.98
N LEU A 217 -15.41 -19.44 4.72
CA LEU A 217 -15.74 -18.03 4.72
C LEU A 217 -14.91 -17.35 5.80
N ARG A 218 -14.28 -16.24 5.42
CA ARG A 218 -13.58 -15.32 6.30
C ARG A 218 -14.25 -13.96 6.21
N ILE A 219 -14.60 -13.40 7.35
CA ILE A 219 -15.14 -12.03 7.47
C ILE A 219 -14.22 -11.26 8.40
N GLY A 220 -13.95 -10.01 8.10
CA GLY A 220 -13.13 -9.17 8.95
C GLY A 220 -13.52 -7.71 8.91
N GLY A 221 -13.04 -7.00 9.92
CA GLY A 221 -13.12 -5.56 10.02
C GLY A 221 -11.81 -4.99 10.56
N THR A 222 -11.34 -3.92 9.93
CA THR A 222 -10.22 -3.11 10.42
C THR A 222 -10.70 -1.70 10.73
N CYS A 223 -10.24 -1.15 11.86
CA CYS A 223 -10.33 0.27 12.17
C CYS A 223 -8.91 0.81 12.38
N PHE A 224 -8.59 1.95 11.79
CA PHE A 224 -7.29 2.61 11.91
C PHE A 224 -7.52 4.09 12.20
N PHE A 225 -7.00 4.57 13.32
CA PHE A 225 -7.13 5.94 13.79
C PHE A 225 -5.77 6.59 13.84
N THR A 226 -5.63 7.77 13.26
CA THR A 226 -4.37 8.51 13.33
C THR A 226 -4.53 10.03 13.29
N GLU A 227 -3.43 10.71 13.62
CA GLU A 227 -3.25 12.16 13.45
C GLU A 227 -2.04 12.37 12.55
N ILE A 228 -2.19 13.23 11.53
CA ILE A 228 -1.11 13.62 10.63
C ILE A 228 -0.68 15.04 11.00
N GLU A 229 0.62 15.21 11.22
CA GLU A 229 1.27 16.51 11.17
C GLU A 229 2.18 16.55 9.93
N ALA A 230 1.98 17.57 9.10
CA ALA A 230 2.85 17.84 7.96
C ALA A 230 3.15 19.35 7.88
N ASP A 231 4.40 19.71 7.62
CA ASP A 231 4.80 21.10 7.42
C ASP A 231 5.63 21.24 6.16
N GLY A 232 5.62 22.46 5.61
CA GLY A 232 6.32 22.73 4.37
C GLY A 232 6.13 24.14 3.84
N VAL A 233 6.51 24.32 2.57
CA VAL A 233 6.49 25.62 1.91
C VAL A 233 5.88 25.54 0.53
N THR A 234 5.13 26.57 0.15
CA THR A 234 4.51 26.68 -1.17
C THR A 234 5.56 26.67 -2.29
N GLN A 235 5.30 25.85 -3.32
CA GLN A 235 6.11 25.81 -4.54
C GLN A 235 5.44 26.56 -5.69
N ASN A 236 6.21 27.41 -6.38
CA ASN A 236 5.81 28.17 -7.57
C ASN A 236 4.54 29.03 -7.38
N LYS A 237 4.32 30.01 -8.26
CA LYS A 237 3.08 30.82 -8.30
C LYS A 237 1.89 30.02 -8.83
N LYS A 238 1.54 28.88 -8.21
CA LYS A 238 0.28 28.19 -8.54
C LYS A 238 -0.85 28.84 -7.76
N LYS A 239 -1.98 29.09 -8.44
CA LYS A 239 -3.23 29.42 -7.77
C LYS A 239 -3.58 28.22 -6.87
N TRP A 240 -3.67 28.46 -5.58
CA TRP A 240 -4.18 27.47 -4.64
C TRP A 240 -5.64 27.18 -5.00
N ASP A 241 -5.89 26.00 -5.55
CA ASP A 241 -7.23 25.54 -5.92
C ASP A 241 -7.96 24.86 -4.74
N GLY A 242 -7.34 24.86 -3.56
CA GLY A 242 -7.94 24.32 -2.34
C GLY A 242 -9.09 25.21 -1.86
N ILE A 243 -10.31 24.77 -2.16
CA ILE A 243 -11.61 25.05 -1.49
C ILE A 243 -12.10 26.52 -1.55
N SER A 244 -11.25 27.46 -1.90
CA SER A 244 -11.57 28.88 -2.03
C SER A 244 -11.60 29.38 -3.48
N GLY A 245 -11.43 28.49 -4.48
CA GLY A 245 -11.55 28.87 -5.89
C GLY A 245 -10.58 29.98 -6.33
N GLY A 246 -9.33 29.96 -5.82
CA GLY A 246 -8.28 30.86 -6.29
C GLY A 246 -8.46 32.34 -5.92
N LEU A 247 -9.06 32.65 -4.76
CA LEU A 247 -9.30 34.04 -4.34
C LEU A 247 -8.02 34.88 -4.14
N PHE A 248 -6.88 34.27 -3.83
CA PHE A 248 -5.60 34.98 -3.64
C PHE A 248 -4.41 34.16 -4.14
N GLU A 249 -3.39 34.86 -4.66
CA GLU A 249 -2.09 34.24 -4.98
C GLU A 249 -1.28 34.05 -3.68
N VAL A 250 -0.80 32.83 -3.44
CA VAL A 250 0.11 32.55 -2.31
C VAL A 250 1.55 32.68 -2.82
N PRO A 251 2.39 33.58 -2.24
CA PRO A 251 3.77 33.74 -2.67
C PRO A 251 4.59 32.46 -2.47
N GLU A 252 5.49 32.15 -3.41
CA GLU A 252 6.44 31.04 -3.26
C GLU A 252 7.28 31.19 -1.97
N GLY A 253 7.53 30.07 -1.30
CA GLY A 253 8.25 30.04 -0.02
C GLY A 253 7.40 30.43 1.19
N THR A 254 6.09 30.66 1.02
CA THR A 254 5.16 30.85 2.15
C THR A 254 5.06 29.57 2.95
N ALA A 255 5.27 29.68 4.26
CA ALA A 255 5.18 28.56 5.18
C ALA A 255 3.73 28.08 5.32
N MET A 256 3.56 26.76 5.32
CA MET A 256 2.28 26.09 5.52
C MET A 256 2.46 24.95 6.51
N ASP A 257 1.43 24.74 7.33
CA ASP A 257 1.28 23.49 8.06
C ASP A 257 -0.09 22.87 7.75
N ASN A 258 -0.12 21.55 7.77
CA ASN A 258 -1.33 20.76 7.80
C ASN A 258 -1.31 19.95 9.11
N ARG A 259 -2.34 20.16 9.92
CA ARG A 259 -2.58 19.37 11.12
C ARG A 259 -3.93 18.70 10.97
N THR A 260 -3.91 17.48 10.48
CA THR A 260 -5.12 16.70 10.29
C THR A 260 -5.32 15.82 11.50
N ARG A 261 -6.32 16.17 12.31
CA ARG A 261 -6.71 15.39 13.49
C ARG A 261 -7.86 14.45 13.14
N ASN A 262 -7.92 13.31 13.82
CA ASN A 262 -8.98 12.30 13.70
C ASN A 262 -9.12 11.76 12.26
N ILE A 263 -8.04 11.25 11.69
CA ILE A 263 -8.16 10.40 10.50
C ILE A 263 -8.69 9.05 10.96
N GLU A 264 -9.83 8.67 10.42
CA GLU A 264 -10.51 7.41 10.76
C GLU A 264 -10.67 6.59 9.48
N GLU A 265 -9.99 5.46 9.40
CA GLU A 265 -10.12 4.51 8.31
C GLU A 265 -10.81 3.24 8.80
N TYR A 266 -11.82 2.81 8.05
CA TYR A 266 -12.63 1.63 8.31
C TYR A 266 -12.63 0.74 7.08
N ILE A 267 -12.30 -0.53 7.24
CA ILE A 267 -12.35 -1.54 6.17
C ILE A 267 -13.20 -2.70 6.63
N GLY A 268 -14.22 -3.05 5.84
CA GLY A 268 -14.95 -4.31 5.97
C GLY A 268 -14.52 -5.26 4.87
N SER A 269 -14.24 -6.52 5.23
CA SER A 269 -13.65 -7.52 4.33
C SER A 269 -14.40 -8.84 4.40
N ILE A 270 -14.65 -9.44 3.24
CA ILE A 270 -15.26 -10.77 3.11
C ILE A 270 -14.46 -11.56 2.07
N GLU A 271 -14.10 -12.79 2.40
CA GLU A 271 -13.39 -13.70 1.50
C GLU A 271 -13.96 -15.11 1.63
N PHE A 272 -14.20 -15.75 0.49
CA PHE A 272 -14.64 -17.12 0.39
C PHE A 272 -13.62 -17.90 -0.43
N THR A 273 -13.11 -19.00 0.12
CA THR A 273 -12.15 -19.87 -0.57
C THR A 273 -12.72 -21.28 -0.71
N TRP A 274 -12.88 -21.80 -1.92
CA TRP A 274 -13.33 -23.17 -2.11
C TRP A 274 -12.47 -23.91 -3.12
N ASN A 275 -11.68 -24.87 -2.63
CA ASN A 275 -10.66 -25.57 -3.41
C ASN A 275 -9.70 -24.55 -4.05
N ASP A 276 -9.76 -24.45 -5.37
CA ASP A 276 -8.92 -23.58 -6.20
C ASP A 276 -9.55 -22.20 -6.49
N LEU A 277 -10.78 -21.93 -5.99
CA LEU A 277 -11.50 -20.67 -6.16
C LEU A 277 -11.31 -19.76 -4.95
N LEU A 278 -11.00 -18.49 -5.19
CA LEU A 278 -11.05 -17.42 -4.19
C LEU A 278 -11.96 -16.30 -4.70
N VAL A 279 -12.85 -15.83 -3.82
CA VAL A 279 -13.69 -14.65 -4.05
C VAL A 279 -13.51 -13.72 -2.87
N ALA A 280 -13.17 -12.46 -3.12
CA ALA A 280 -12.97 -11.47 -2.06
C ALA A 280 -13.68 -10.15 -2.39
N TYR A 281 -14.10 -9.45 -1.34
CA TYR A 281 -14.64 -8.11 -1.42
C TYR A 281 -14.17 -7.30 -0.20
N GLU A 282 -13.67 -6.09 -0.45
CA GLU A 282 -13.36 -5.14 0.62
C GLU A 282 -13.97 -3.77 0.33
N TYR A 283 -14.45 -3.12 1.38
CA TYR A 283 -15.02 -1.77 1.34
C TYR A 283 -14.33 -0.91 2.38
N LYS A 284 -13.67 0.15 1.91
CA LYS A 284 -12.90 1.11 2.69
C LYS A 284 -13.59 2.47 2.72
N VAL A 285 -13.69 3.05 3.91
CA VAL A 285 -14.02 4.46 4.11
C VAL A 285 -12.92 5.10 4.93
N LEU A 286 -12.36 6.20 4.45
CA LEU A 286 -11.47 7.05 5.22
C LEU A 286 -12.15 8.40 5.42
N LYS A 287 -12.34 8.79 6.68
CA LYS A 287 -12.88 10.09 7.07
C LYS A 287 -11.75 10.95 7.58
N THR A 288 -11.68 12.17 7.10
CA THR A 288 -10.68 13.12 7.55
C THR A 288 -11.22 14.54 7.53
N THR A 289 -10.75 15.37 8.44
CA THR A 289 -10.96 16.82 8.39
C THR A 289 -9.60 17.49 8.40
N GLY A 290 -9.11 17.84 7.20
CA GLY A 290 -7.84 18.55 7.07
C GLY A 290 -7.94 19.96 7.61
N ILE A 291 -7.00 20.34 8.48
CA ILE A 291 -6.81 21.73 8.91
C ILE A 291 -5.53 22.23 8.25
N PHE A 292 -5.67 23.18 7.35
CA PHE A 292 -4.56 23.79 6.62
C PHE A 292 -4.35 25.21 7.12
N ASN A 293 -3.16 25.52 7.61
CA ASN A 293 -2.77 26.88 7.97
C ASN A 293 -1.76 27.43 6.96
N ILE A 294 -2.04 28.63 6.45
CA ILE A 294 -1.15 29.39 5.58
C ILE A 294 -0.68 30.62 6.34
N TYR A 295 0.62 30.76 6.54
CA TYR A 295 1.21 31.81 7.37
C TYR A 295 1.70 32.98 6.51
N PHE A 296 0.98 34.09 6.56
CA PHE A 296 1.43 35.37 6.00
C PHE A 296 2.07 36.22 7.11
N PRO A 297 2.92 37.22 6.78
CA PRO A 297 3.56 38.07 7.78
C PRO A 297 2.59 38.78 8.73
N GLU A 298 1.37 39.06 8.27
CA GLU A 298 0.39 39.89 9.00
C GLU A 298 -0.83 39.10 9.50
N PHE A 299 -1.07 37.88 8.99
CA PHE A 299 -2.22 37.06 9.35
C PHE A 299 -2.02 35.58 8.99
N THR A 300 -2.85 34.70 9.55
CA THR A 300 -2.93 33.28 9.17
C THR A 300 -4.27 33.00 8.54
N ILE A 301 -4.29 32.27 7.42
CA ILE A 301 -5.51 31.68 6.86
C ILE A 301 -5.60 30.25 7.35
N THR A 302 -6.72 29.89 7.98
CA THR A 302 -7.04 28.50 8.33
C THR A 302 -8.17 28.00 7.44
N SER A 303 -7.96 26.90 6.72
CA SER A 303 -8.97 26.22 5.91
C SER A 303 -9.32 24.87 6.53
N LEU A 304 -10.62 24.58 6.63
CA LEU A 304 -11.15 23.28 7.05
C LEU A 304 -11.68 22.54 5.83
N ALA A 305 -11.21 21.31 5.64
CA ALA A 305 -11.50 20.48 4.50
C ALA A 305 -11.96 19.09 4.96
N PRO A 306 -13.25 18.89 5.28
CA PRO A 306 -13.76 17.55 5.45
C PRO A 306 -13.68 16.81 4.12
N LEU A 307 -13.08 15.62 4.14
CA LEU A 307 -12.97 14.74 2.98
C LEU A 307 -13.26 13.32 3.43
N ASP A 308 -14.25 12.70 2.78
CA ASP A 308 -14.56 11.29 2.96
C ASP A 308 -14.07 10.55 1.71
N ILE A 309 -12.99 9.78 1.82
CA ILE A 309 -12.50 8.95 0.73
C ILE A 309 -13.22 7.60 0.79
N LEU A 310 -13.64 7.10 -0.36
CA LEU A 310 -14.33 5.83 -0.50
C LEU A 310 -13.63 4.95 -1.51
N GLY A 311 -13.41 3.68 -1.17
CA GLY A 311 -12.93 2.68 -2.10
C GLY A 311 -13.55 1.32 -1.86
N TYR A 312 -13.82 0.57 -2.91
CA TYR A 312 -14.20 -0.84 -2.78
C TYR A 312 -13.75 -1.64 -3.99
N TYR A 313 -13.65 -2.95 -3.83
CA TYR A 313 -13.41 -3.86 -4.94
C TYR A 313 -14.05 -5.22 -4.72
N GLY A 314 -14.33 -5.92 -5.82
CA GLY A 314 -14.57 -7.36 -5.85
C GLY A 314 -13.48 -8.06 -6.66
N LEU A 315 -12.97 -9.17 -6.16
CA LEU A 315 -11.89 -9.97 -6.76
C LEU A 315 -12.31 -11.43 -6.84
N VAL A 316 -11.95 -12.09 -7.94
CA VAL A 316 -12.09 -13.52 -8.13
C VAL A 316 -10.79 -14.08 -8.70
N SER A 317 -10.25 -15.16 -8.14
CA SER A 317 -9.18 -15.94 -8.76
C SER A 317 -9.52 -17.42 -8.77
N TYR A 318 -9.05 -18.13 -9.79
CA TYR A 318 -9.22 -19.57 -9.91
C TYR A 318 -7.95 -20.23 -10.46
N ARG A 319 -7.49 -21.27 -9.75
CA ARG A 319 -6.37 -22.10 -10.19
C ARG A 319 -6.86 -23.21 -11.11
N PHE A 320 -6.55 -23.08 -12.40
CA PHE A 320 -6.99 -24.04 -13.42
C PHE A 320 -6.08 -25.26 -13.49
N LEU A 321 -4.78 -25.07 -13.26
CA LEU A 321 -3.76 -26.12 -13.27
C LEU A 321 -2.76 -25.85 -12.14
N PRO A 322 -1.99 -26.84 -11.65
CA PRO A 322 -0.99 -26.63 -10.61
C PRO A 322 0.01 -25.50 -10.89
N PHE A 323 0.26 -25.21 -12.17
CA PHE A 323 1.18 -24.16 -12.62
C PHE A 323 0.47 -22.89 -13.14
N PHE A 324 -0.87 -22.86 -13.22
CA PHE A 324 -1.60 -21.76 -13.87
C PHE A 324 -2.84 -21.33 -13.09
N GLU A 325 -2.87 -20.05 -12.73
CA GLU A 325 -3.97 -19.37 -12.06
C GLU A 325 -4.34 -18.10 -12.84
N ALA A 326 -5.63 -17.79 -12.92
CA ALA A 326 -6.09 -16.52 -13.47
C ALA A 326 -7.04 -15.84 -12.49
N GLY A 327 -7.06 -14.51 -12.53
CA GLY A 327 -7.93 -13.71 -11.70
C GLY A 327 -8.40 -12.45 -12.40
N ILE A 328 -9.48 -11.91 -11.88
CA ILE A 328 -10.02 -10.62 -12.25
C ILE A 328 -10.36 -9.83 -10.99
N TYR A 329 -10.32 -8.51 -11.08
CA TYR A 329 -10.97 -7.68 -10.09
C TYR A 329 -11.58 -6.44 -10.73
N TYR A 330 -12.58 -5.89 -10.06
CA TYR A 330 -13.13 -4.58 -10.37
C TYR A 330 -13.18 -3.75 -9.09
N GLY A 331 -12.64 -2.55 -9.12
CA GLY A 331 -12.66 -1.62 -8.00
C GLY A 331 -13.04 -0.21 -8.41
N GLU A 332 -13.65 0.52 -7.49
CA GLU A 332 -13.96 1.94 -7.65
C GLU A 332 -13.40 2.72 -6.47
N PHE A 333 -12.71 3.80 -6.80
CA PHE A 333 -12.14 4.76 -5.87
C PHE A 333 -12.77 6.13 -6.10
N PHE A 334 -13.13 6.82 -5.02
CA PHE A 334 -13.67 8.16 -5.03
C PHE A 334 -12.90 9.04 -4.03
N VAL A 335 -12.43 10.20 -4.49
CA VAL A 335 -11.73 11.17 -3.64
C VAL A 335 -12.66 11.83 -2.62
N ASP A 336 -13.95 11.98 -2.98
CA ASP A 336 -15.03 12.47 -2.11
C ASP A 336 -16.26 11.55 -2.29
N ALA A 337 -16.60 10.81 -1.24
CA ALA A 337 -17.72 9.89 -1.18
C ALA A 337 -19.07 10.60 -1.41
N ASN A 338 -19.11 11.92 -1.20
CA ASN A 338 -20.26 12.79 -1.40
C ASN A 338 -20.25 13.52 -2.77
N ASP A 339 -19.25 13.30 -3.63
CA ASP A 339 -19.13 13.86 -4.98
C ASP A 339 -18.60 12.80 -5.97
N ARG A 340 -19.32 11.68 -6.05
CA ARG A 340 -18.89 10.50 -6.84
C ARG A 340 -18.91 10.73 -8.35
N ASP A 341 -19.63 11.74 -8.82
CA ASP A 341 -19.71 12.14 -10.22
C ASP A 341 -18.79 13.33 -10.56
N GLY A 342 -18.04 13.83 -9.58
CA GLY A 342 -17.07 14.92 -9.76
C GLY A 342 -17.67 16.28 -10.10
N SER A 343 -18.96 16.49 -9.83
CA SER A 343 -19.68 17.73 -10.14
C SER A 343 -19.06 18.99 -9.50
N LYS A 344 -18.26 18.84 -8.44
CA LYS A 344 -17.59 19.95 -7.76
C LYS A 344 -16.21 20.31 -8.34
N ARG A 345 -15.70 19.56 -9.32
CA ARG A 345 -14.39 19.80 -9.96
C ARG A 345 -14.55 20.36 -11.36
N GLU A 346 -13.55 21.12 -11.82
CA GLU A 346 -13.49 21.58 -13.22
C GLU A 346 -13.38 20.39 -14.20
N VAL A 347 -12.63 19.36 -13.78
CA VAL A 347 -12.47 18.10 -14.51
C VAL A 347 -13.06 16.98 -13.66
N ASP A 348 -14.26 16.54 -14.03
CA ASP A 348 -15.08 15.57 -13.29
C ASP A 348 -14.32 14.26 -13.00
N TYR A 349 -13.69 13.67 -14.02
CA TYR A 349 -13.03 12.36 -13.95
C TYR A 349 -11.74 12.32 -13.12
N LEU A 350 -11.37 13.45 -12.50
CA LEU A 350 -10.35 13.48 -11.44
C LEU A 350 -10.94 13.17 -10.06
N SER A 351 -12.25 13.02 -9.93
CA SER A 351 -12.91 12.64 -8.67
C SER A 351 -13.03 11.14 -8.45
N TRP A 352 -12.81 10.33 -9.48
CA TRP A 352 -12.85 8.87 -9.36
C TRP A 352 -11.74 8.18 -10.14
N GLN A 353 -11.51 6.92 -9.79
CA GLN A 353 -10.80 5.95 -10.61
C GLN A 353 -11.47 4.59 -10.47
N LYS A 354 -11.96 4.07 -11.59
CA LYS A 354 -12.48 2.71 -11.70
C LYS A 354 -11.44 1.86 -12.39
N ASP A 355 -11.19 0.67 -11.88
CA ASP A 355 -10.13 -0.23 -12.33
C ASP A 355 -10.74 -1.60 -12.58
N PHE A 356 -10.69 -2.06 -13.83
CA PHE A 356 -10.97 -3.45 -14.18
C PHE A 356 -9.66 -4.13 -14.59
N ALA A 357 -9.27 -5.15 -13.83
CA ALA A 357 -8.02 -5.87 -14.06
C ALA A 357 -8.24 -7.33 -14.44
N VAL A 358 -7.36 -7.85 -15.29
CA VAL A 358 -7.23 -9.28 -15.61
C VAL A 358 -5.79 -9.69 -15.38
N SER A 359 -5.59 -10.73 -14.57
CA SER A 359 -4.29 -11.20 -14.12
C SER A 359 -4.10 -12.68 -14.46
N LEU A 360 -2.92 -13.03 -14.94
CA LEU A 360 -2.48 -14.40 -15.22
C LEU A 360 -1.21 -14.67 -14.42
N LYS A 361 -1.17 -15.79 -13.71
CA LYS A 361 -0.03 -16.24 -12.90
C LYS A 361 0.41 -17.63 -13.36
N PHE A 362 1.72 -17.77 -13.59
CA PHE A 362 2.37 -19.01 -13.98
C PHE A 362 3.44 -19.38 -12.95
N ASP A 363 3.21 -20.46 -12.22
CA ASP A 363 4.16 -21.04 -11.26
C ASP A 363 5.06 -22.02 -12.01
N ILE A 364 6.24 -21.56 -12.43
CA ILE A 364 7.18 -22.34 -13.26
C ILE A 364 7.77 -23.49 -12.45
N ASN A 365 8.07 -23.23 -11.18
CA ASN A 365 8.43 -24.18 -10.13
C ASN A 365 8.21 -23.49 -8.76
N ASP A 366 8.62 -24.14 -7.67
CA ASP A 366 8.45 -23.63 -6.31
C ASP A 366 9.12 -22.27 -6.04
N ASN A 367 10.08 -21.86 -6.88
CA ASN A 367 10.84 -20.63 -6.70
C ASN A 367 10.55 -19.56 -7.75
N TRP A 368 10.13 -19.93 -8.96
CA TRP A 368 10.00 -19.01 -10.09
C TRP A 368 8.56 -18.81 -10.54
N ILE A 369 8.16 -17.54 -10.64
CA ILE A 369 6.81 -17.14 -11.03
C ILE A 369 6.87 -16.09 -12.11
N ILE A 370 5.97 -16.20 -13.08
CA ILE A 370 5.73 -15.17 -14.09
C ILE A 370 4.28 -14.72 -13.98
N LYS A 371 4.06 -13.42 -14.02
CA LYS A 371 2.73 -12.82 -14.07
C LYS A 371 2.58 -11.86 -15.24
N LEU A 372 1.38 -11.83 -15.78
CA LEU A 372 0.92 -10.85 -16.75
C LEU A 372 -0.37 -10.24 -16.24
N GLU A 373 -0.51 -8.92 -16.35
CA GLU A 373 -1.70 -8.22 -15.89
C GLU A 373 -2.05 -7.07 -16.83
N THR A 374 -3.34 -6.83 -17.02
CA THR A 374 -3.82 -5.67 -17.75
C THR A 374 -4.94 -4.99 -16.98
N HIS A 375 -4.97 -3.67 -17.05
CA HIS A 375 -6.00 -2.85 -16.44
C HIS A 375 -6.65 -1.97 -17.49
N TYR A 376 -7.96 -1.81 -17.36
CA TYR A 376 -8.71 -0.74 -18.01
C TYR A 376 -9.19 0.24 -16.93
N PHE A 377 -8.79 1.50 -17.07
CA PHE A 377 -9.15 2.56 -16.16
C PHE A 377 -10.21 3.49 -16.76
N ASP A 378 -11.20 3.86 -15.93
CA ASP A 378 -12.11 4.97 -16.14
C ASP A 378 -11.94 5.96 -14.99
N GLY A 379 -11.39 7.13 -15.29
CA GLY A 379 -11.00 8.13 -14.31
C GLY A 379 -9.49 8.19 -14.09
N ALA A 380 -9.08 9.24 -13.39
CA ALA A 380 -7.67 9.61 -13.21
C ALA A 380 -7.37 10.11 -11.78
N ALA A 381 -8.21 9.80 -10.80
CA ALA A 381 -8.06 10.27 -9.43
C ALA A 381 -6.78 9.82 -8.71
N ASN A 382 -6.25 8.62 -9.02
CA ASN A 382 -5.04 8.08 -8.38
C ASN A 382 -3.77 8.29 -9.23
N LEU A 383 -3.82 9.16 -10.23
CA LEU A 383 -2.63 9.48 -11.00
C LEU A 383 -1.68 10.36 -10.18
N ASN A 384 -0.40 10.02 -10.23
CA ASN A 384 0.66 10.87 -9.76
C ASN A 384 0.81 12.07 -10.73
N LEU A 385 0.62 13.29 -10.24
CA LEU A 385 0.61 14.52 -11.03
C LEU A 385 2.01 14.95 -11.49
N GLU A 386 3.07 14.53 -10.79
CA GLU A 386 4.45 14.79 -11.19
C GLU A 386 4.81 14.00 -12.45
N LEU A 387 4.37 12.74 -12.53
CA LEU A 387 4.54 11.89 -13.71
C LEU A 387 3.60 12.26 -14.87
N ASN A 388 2.53 13.00 -14.59
CA ASN A 388 1.51 13.39 -15.56
C ASN A 388 1.26 14.91 -15.56
N PRO A 389 2.25 15.72 -15.99
CA PRO A 389 2.06 17.15 -16.06
C PRO A 389 1.10 17.51 -17.21
N GLY A 390 -0.10 17.99 -16.86
CA GLY A 390 -1.06 18.53 -17.83
C GLY A 390 -2.36 17.73 -17.93
N THR A 391 -2.88 17.56 -19.14
CA THR A 391 -4.16 16.91 -19.39
C THR A 391 -4.02 15.39 -19.37
N ASN A 392 -4.79 14.76 -18.49
CA ASN A 392 -4.83 13.31 -18.33
C ASN A 392 -5.96 12.69 -19.16
N ALA A 393 -5.74 11.50 -19.72
CA ALA A 393 -6.77 10.72 -20.39
C ALA A 393 -7.77 10.18 -19.35
N LYS A 394 -9.07 10.30 -19.63
CA LYS A 394 -10.13 9.71 -18.79
C LYS A 394 -10.14 8.18 -18.87
N TYR A 395 -10.02 7.65 -20.08
CA TYR A 395 -10.00 6.21 -20.35
C TYR A 395 -8.63 5.81 -20.84
N TRP A 396 -8.06 4.78 -20.22
CA TRP A 396 -6.69 4.37 -20.52
C TRP A 396 -6.42 2.94 -20.04
N TRP A 397 -5.36 2.36 -20.57
CA TRP A 397 -4.92 1.00 -20.33
C TRP A 397 -3.56 0.97 -19.65
N LEU A 398 -3.37 -0.03 -18.80
CA LEU A 398 -2.07 -0.43 -18.27
C LEU A 398 -1.83 -1.90 -18.59
N TYR A 399 -0.58 -2.22 -18.90
CA TYR A 399 -0.06 -3.57 -19.09
C TYR A 399 1.14 -3.74 -18.18
N ALA A 400 1.11 -4.79 -17.38
CA ALA A 400 2.18 -5.16 -16.47
C ALA A 400 2.64 -6.59 -16.75
N ALA A 401 3.95 -6.80 -16.67
CA ALA A 401 4.56 -8.12 -16.62
C ALA A 401 5.53 -8.16 -15.46
N LYS A 402 5.61 -9.28 -14.75
CA LYS A 402 6.53 -9.42 -13.60
C LYS A 402 7.07 -10.83 -13.53
N VAL A 403 8.37 -10.96 -13.28
CA VAL A 403 9.02 -12.22 -12.95
C VAL A 403 9.55 -12.12 -11.53
N SER A 404 9.29 -13.15 -10.72
CA SER A 404 9.63 -13.19 -9.30
C SER A 404 10.37 -14.49 -8.99
N TYR A 405 11.43 -14.38 -8.19
CA TYR A 405 12.17 -15.49 -7.59
C TYR A 405 12.03 -15.44 -6.08
N VAL A 406 11.74 -16.58 -5.43
CA VAL A 406 11.58 -16.71 -3.98
C VAL A 406 12.49 -17.84 -3.47
N PHE A 407 13.11 -17.66 -2.30
CA PHE A 407 14.02 -18.65 -1.69
C PHE A 407 13.90 -18.74 -0.17
#